data_AF-A0A9D5EPT0-F1
#
_entry.id   AF-A0A9D5EPT0-F1
#
_cell.length_a   1.000
_cell.length_b   1.000
_cell.length_c   1.000
_cell.angle_alpha   90.00
_cell.angle_beta   90.00
_cell.angle_gamma   90.00
#
_symmetry.space_group_name_H-M   'P 1'
#
loop_
_entity.id
_entity.type
_entity.pdbx_description
1 polymer ?
#
loop_
_entity_poly.entity_id
_entity_poly.type
_entity_poly.pdbx_seq_one_letter_code
_entity_poly.pdbx_strand_id
1 'polypeptide(L)'
;MNLYEDPHFTFRFADDRLIPRFRLEGVEVGRRILVVKIDPITNARLDVLASVLVGDGGWVDLDEPLIVRAGEAFIAVPQSF
;
A
#
# COMPACT_ATOMS: atom_id res chain seq x y z
N MET A 1 4.60 26.23 -11.13
CA MET A 1 3.68 25.14 -11.50
C MET A 1 4.15 23.91 -10.74
N ASN A 2 3.50 23.59 -9.61
CA ASN A 2 3.93 22.46 -8.77
C ASN A 2 3.19 21.21 -9.25
N LEU A 3 3.90 20.31 -9.92
CA LEU A 3 3.41 18.98 -10.28
C LEU A 3 3.69 18.05 -9.09
N TYR A 4 2.90 18.18 -8.02
CA TYR A 4 2.97 17.20 -6.92
C TYR A 4 2.01 16.06 -7.27
N GLU A 5 2.56 14.89 -7.56
CA GLU A 5 1.80 13.65 -7.69
C GLU A 5 1.84 12.91 -6.36
N ASP A 6 0.67 12.45 -5.88
CA ASP A 6 0.60 11.67 -4.67
C ASP A 6 1.41 10.37 -4.84
N PRO A 7 2.35 10.06 -3.92
CA PRO A 7 3.22 8.91 -4.07
C PRO A 7 2.41 7.61 -3.93
N HIS A 8 2.48 6.76 -4.95
CA HIS A 8 1.90 5.42 -4.90
C HIS A 8 3.01 4.40 -4.76
N PHE A 9 2.84 3.43 -3.86
CA PHE A 9 3.86 2.45 -3.54
C PHE A 9 3.41 1.04 -3.94
N THR A 10 4.11 0.42 -4.89
CA THR A 10 3.78 -0.92 -5.38
C THR A 10 4.68 -1.97 -4.74
N PHE A 11 4.07 -3.00 -4.17
CA PHE A 11 4.75 -4.11 -3.49
C PHE A 11 4.55 -5.40 -4.28
N ARG A 12 5.65 -6.11 -4.55
CA ARG A 12 5.71 -7.34 -5.35
C ARG A 12 6.65 -8.32 -4.68
N PHE A 13 6.22 -9.58 -4.61
CA PHE A 13 6.99 -10.62 -3.94
C PHE A 13 7.13 -11.85 -4.85
N ALA A 14 8.35 -12.40 -4.89
CA ALA A 14 8.64 -13.62 -5.65
C ALA A 14 8.14 -14.88 -4.94
N ASP A 15 7.91 -14.79 -3.63
CA ASP A 15 7.45 -15.86 -2.75
C ASP A 15 6.21 -15.41 -1.99
N ASP A 16 5.49 -16.37 -1.41
CA ASP A 16 4.40 -16.10 -0.48
C ASP A 16 4.90 -15.27 0.71
N ARG A 17 4.13 -14.25 1.09
CA ARG A 17 4.40 -13.39 2.24
C ARG A 17 3.15 -13.19 3.07
N LEU A 18 3.37 -13.16 4.37
CA LEU A 18 2.43 -12.62 5.34
C LEU A 18 2.97 -11.26 5.78
N ILE A 19 2.25 -10.19 5.45
CA ILE A 19 2.66 -8.80 5.65
C ILE A 19 1.81 -8.20 6.78
N PRO A 20 2.32 -8.15 8.03
CA PRO A 20 1.60 -7.52 9.13
C PRO A 20 1.74 -5.99 9.11
N ARG A 21 2.82 -5.48 8.51
CA ARG A 21 3.12 -4.05 8.41
C ARG A 21 4.11 -3.76 7.28
N PHE A 22 4.11 -2.52 6.81
CA PHE A 22 5.09 -2.01 5.84
C PHE A 22 5.33 -0.51 6.06
N ARG A 23 6.36 0.05 5.42
CA ARG A 23 6.74 1.46 5.59
C ARG A 23 6.54 2.23 4.28
N LEU A 24 5.97 3.42 4.39
CA LEU A 24 5.82 4.40 3.31
C LEU A 24 6.70 5.61 3.59
N GLU A 25 7.58 5.96 2.66
CA GLU A 25 8.45 7.12 2.81
C GLU A 25 7.74 8.39 2.35
N GLY A 26 7.87 9.48 3.12
CA GLY A 26 7.29 10.77 2.74
C GLY A 26 5.76 10.87 2.84
N VAL A 27 5.09 9.89 3.45
CA VAL A 27 3.66 9.96 3.75
C VAL A 27 3.46 10.38 5.21
N GLU A 28 2.63 11.40 5.43
CA GLU A 28 2.41 11.99 6.74
C GLU A 28 1.70 11.03 7.71
N VAL A 29 2.04 11.13 9.00
CA VAL A 29 1.35 10.42 10.08
C VAL A 29 -0.11 10.88 10.14
N GLY A 30 -1.02 9.93 10.34
CA GLY A 30 -2.47 10.16 10.34
C GLY A 30 -3.08 10.23 8.94
N ARG A 31 -2.28 10.23 7.86
CA ARG A 31 -2.82 10.18 6.50
C ARG A 31 -3.46 8.82 6.24
N ARG A 32 -4.70 8.83 5.73
CA ARG A 32 -5.39 7.60 5.34
C ARG A 32 -4.82 7.08 4.03
N ILE A 33 -4.57 5.78 3.99
CA ILE A 33 -4.19 5.06 2.79
C ILE A 33 -5.21 3.98 2.47
N LEU A 34 -5.32 3.66 1.19
CA LEU A 34 -5.96 2.42 0.73
C LEU A 34 -4.89 1.44 0.30
N VAL A 35 -5.00 0.20 0.74
CA VAL A 35 -4.21 -0.92 0.21
C VAL A 35 -5.07 -1.66 -0.79
N VAL A 36 -4.62 -1.71 -2.03
CA VAL A 36 -5.41 -2.19 -3.16
C VAL A 36 -4.67 -3.34 -3.85
N LYS A 37 -5.31 -4.48 -4.02
CA LYS A 37 -4.81 -5.57 -4.84
C LYS A 37 -4.73 -5.10 -6.29
N ILE A 38 -3.63 -5.41 -6.95
CA ILE A 38 -3.46 -5.07 -8.36
C ILE A 38 -3.13 -6.30 -9.20
N ASP A 39 -3.50 -6.24 -10.47
CA ASP A 39 -2.92 -7.13 -11.46
C ASP A 39 -1.42 -6.81 -11.61
N PRO A 40 -0.52 -7.78 -11.43
CA PRO A 40 0.91 -7.53 -11.42
C PRO A 40 1.46 -7.16 -12.80
N ILE A 41 0.77 -7.42 -13.91
CA ILE A 41 1.28 -7.12 -15.26
C ILE A 41 0.84 -5.74 -15.71
N THR A 42 -0.43 -5.42 -15.47
CA THR A 42 -1.11 -4.21 -15.99
C THR A 42 -1.23 -3.10 -14.94
N ASN A 43 -1.00 -3.41 -13.66
CA ASN A 43 -1.30 -2.55 -12.51
C ASN A 43 -2.80 -2.17 -12.40
N ALA A 44 -3.70 -2.89 -13.06
CA ALA A 44 -5.13 -2.69 -12.89
C ALA A 44 -5.53 -2.92 -11.43
N ARG A 45 -6.30 -2.00 -10.84
CA ARG A 45 -6.83 -2.14 -9.47
C ARG A 45 -7.94 -3.18 -9.47
N LEU A 46 -7.77 -4.24 -8.68
CA LEU A 46 -8.69 -5.38 -8.65
C LEU A 46 -9.63 -5.32 -7.44
N ASP A 47 -9.10 -5.03 -6.25
CA ASP A 47 -9.88 -5.02 -5.01
C ASP A 47 -9.24 -4.17 -3.91
N VAL A 48 -10.03 -3.65 -2.96
CA VAL A 48 -9.52 -2.94 -1.77
C VAL A 48 -9.34 -3.95 -0.64
N LEU A 49 -8.09 -4.10 -0.20
CA LEU A 49 -7.71 -5.05 0.84
C LEU A 49 -7.78 -4.43 2.25
N ALA A 50 -7.45 -3.15 2.38
CA ALA A 50 -7.49 -2.44 3.67
C ALA A 50 -7.62 -0.93 3.49
N SER A 51 -8.15 -0.27 4.53
CA SER A 51 -8.16 1.19 4.69
C SER A 51 -7.63 1.52 6.08
N VAL A 52 -6.48 2.17 6.15
CA VAL A 52 -5.68 2.30 7.38
C VAL A 52 -4.97 3.64 7.44
N LEU A 53 -4.63 4.09 8.64
CA LEU A 53 -3.87 5.32 8.86
C LEU A 53 -2.38 5.03 8.92
N VAL A 54 -1.57 5.93 8.37
CA VAL A 54 -0.11 5.88 8.54
C VAL A 54 0.23 6.27 9.98
N GLY A 55 0.97 5.41 10.66
CA GLY A 55 1.53 5.64 11.98
C GLY A 55 2.92 6.28 11.93
N ASP A 56 3.57 6.33 13.08
CA ASP A 56 4.83 7.04 13.27
C ASP A 56 5.94 6.54 12.34
N GLY A 57 6.74 7.48 11.82
CA GLY A 57 7.86 7.17 10.93
C GLY A 57 7.46 6.58 9.56
N GLY A 58 6.19 6.69 9.18
CA GLY A 58 5.65 6.16 7.93
C GLY A 58 5.23 4.69 8.01
N TRP A 59 5.17 4.10 9.20
CA TRP A 59 4.74 2.72 9.36
C TRP A 59 3.24 2.59 9.17
N VAL A 60 2.83 1.53 8.48
CA VAL A 60 1.44 1.11 8.35
C VAL A 60 1.35 -0.24 9.03
N ASP A 61 0.69 -0.28 10.18
CA ASP A 61 0.36 -1.51 10.88
C ASP A 61 -1.07 -1.92 10.48
N LEU A 62 -1.22 -3.17 10.03
CA LEU A 62 -2.50 -3.70 9.58
C LEU A 62 -3.16 -4.49 10.70
N ASP A 63 -4.46 -4.27 10.91
CA ASP A 63 -5.24 -5.02 11.90
C ASP A 63 -5.24 -6.54 11.60
N GLU A 64 -5.29 -6.88 10.31
CA GLU A 64 -5.10 -8.24 9.81
C GLU A 64 -3.93 -8.27 8.81
N PRO A 65 -2.97 -9.21 8.97
CA PRO A 65 -1.87 -9.32 8.03
C PRO A 65 -2.35 -9.67 6.61
N LEU A 66 -1.79 -9.01 5.60
CA LEU A 66 -2.06 -9.36 4.21
C LEU A 66 -1.30 -10.62 3.84
N ILE A 67 -2.02 -11.59 3.29
CA ILE A 67 -1.43 -12.75 2.63
C ILE A 67 -1.24 -12.38 1.16
N VAL A 68 0.00 -12.26 0.72
CA VAL A 68 0.35 -11.99 -0.68
C VAL A 68 1.02 -13.24 -1.23
N ARG A 69 0.39 -13.90 -2.20
CA ARG A 69 0.98 -15.08 -2.84
C ARG A 69 2.10 -14.70 -3.79
N ALA A 70 2.98 -15.65 -4.08
CA ALA A 70 4.01 -15.50 -5.09
C ALA A 70 3.40 -15.00 -6.42
N GLY A 71 3.95 -13.90 -6.94
CA GLY A 71 3.47 -13.28 -8.18
C GLY A 71 2.27 -12.34 -8.00
N GLU A 72 1.64 -12.28 -6.82
CA GLU A 72 0.63 -11.25 -6.51
C GLU A 72 1.30 -9.92 -6.13
N ALA A 73 0.50 -8.85 -6.20
CA ALA A 73 0.95 -7.50 -5.89
C ALA A 73 -0.17 -6.67 -5.27
N PHE A 74 0.22 -5.67 -4.50
CA PHE A 74 -0.67 -4.62 -4.02
C PHE A 74 -0.01 -3.25 -4.15
N ILE A 75 -0.84 -2.22 -4.11
CA ILE A 75 -0.42 -0.82 -4.10
C ILE A 75 -0.98 -0.12 -2.87
N ALA A 76 -0.16 0.70 -2.21
CA ALA A 76 -0.60 1.61 -1.17
C ALA A 76 -0.83 3.00 -1.77
N VAL A 77 -2.04 3.53 -1.58
CA VAL A 77 -2.50 4.80 -2.16
C VAL A 77 -2.86 5.78 -1.05
N PRO A 78 -2.01 6.78 -0.76
CA PRO A 78 -2.37 7.90 0.10
C PRO A 78 -3.59 8.63 -0.47
N GLN A 79 -4.60 8.86 0.37
CA GLN A 79 -5.76 9.65 -0.03
C GLN A 79 -5.41 11.13 0.02
N SER A 80 -5.75 11.89 -1.02
CA SER A 80 -5.72 13.36 -0.99
C SER A 80 -6.88 13.86 -0.12
N PHE A 81 -6.66 14.93 0.65
CA PHE A 81 -7.72 15.62 1.38
C PHE A 81 -8.40 16.66 0.50
#